data_AF-A0A7W7WHC3-F1
#
_entry.id   AF-A0A7W7WHC3-F1
#
_cell.length_a   1.000
_cell.length_b   1.000
_cell.length_c   1.000
_cell.angle_alpha   90.00
_cell.angle_beta   90.00
_cell.angle_gamma   90.00
#
_symmetry.space_group_name_H-M   'P 1'
#
loop_
_entity.id
_entity.type
_entity.pdbx_description
1 polymer ?
#
loop_
_entity_poly.entity_id
_entity_poly.type
_entity_poly.pdbx_seq_one_letter_code
_entity_poly.pdbx_strand_id
1 'polypeptide(L)'
;MNDDDLRLSPRTRADDLLRWAAEQGLEPVPVEAVRTVLALLELGDGRMHDGWPELSSPVVEQLLYERIYMYVQPASDPGAYGRAVGLLIDHQRAAKRLNAKRQERLHAEVDWQGELLCGLLRQPHLVTWPRLYTLLLRVDGVDTADPAAVRAWLDGFRELTAEQRAEAFGALTELDEIDADGGWGRQRLISIGMATDGARLLLENRLMQRSYRNLAGLNALGLPMPDELSGDFEGFEAAVAEEALRLLGDWTVPGLPALLVHEYPDLAPEPGTEEIEAYLAEQASQAEQSD
;
A
#
# COMPACT_ATOMS: atom_id res chain seq x y z
N MET A 1 -7.09 5.54 27.12
CA MET A 1 -7.40 4.65 25.99
C MET A 1 -8.87 4.84 25.71
N ASN A 2 -9.21 5.33 24.52
CA ASN A 2 -10.58 5.64 24.11
C ASN A 2 -11.15 4.44 23.33
N ASP A 3 -12.47 4.24 23.25
CA ASP A 3 -13.09 3.15 22.45
C ASP A 3 -12.60 3.13 20.99
N ASP A 4 -12.13 4.26 20.47
CA ASP A 4 -11.50 4.35 19.15
C ASP A 4 -10.15 3.62 19.01
N ASP A 5 -9.44 3.30 20.10
CA ASP A 5 -8.15 2.58 20.08
C ASP A 5 -8.33 1.08 19.71
N LEU A 6 -9.59 0.68 19.49
CA LEU A 6 -10.05 -0.68 19.26
C LEU A 6 -10.40 -0.99 17.81
N ARG A 7 -10.49 0.04 16.97
CA ARG A 7 -10.81 -0.10 15.54
C ARG A 7 -9.66 -0.77 14.80
N LEU A 8 -9.97 -1.57 13.79
CA LEU A 8 -8.98 -2.21 12.89
C LEU A 8 -8.10 -1.17 12.18
N SER A 9 -8.70 -0.08 11.72
CA SER A 9 -8.03 0.99 10.97
C SER A 9 -6.88 1.64 11.76
N PRO A 10 -5.72 1.90 11.12
CA PRO A 10 -4.65 2.70 11.73
C PRO A 10 -5.13 4.10 12.09
N ARG A 11 -4.74 4.59 13.28
CA ARG A 11 -5.09 5.92 13.74
C ARG A 11 -3.88 6.83 13.68
N THR A 12 -3.73 7.48 12.53
CA THR A 12 -2.59 8.35 12.30
C THR A 12 -2.76 9.70 12.98
N ARG A 13 -1.67 10.22 13.57
CA ARG A 13 -1.60 11.59 14.07
C ARG A 13 -1.26 12.59 12.95
N ALA A 14 -1.76 12.35 11.73
CA ALA A 14 -1.41 13.13 10.54
C ALA A 14 -1.77 14.62 10.71
N ASP A 15 -2.96 14.91 11.22
CA ASP A 15 -3.43 16.29 11.41
C ASP A 15 -2.59 17.03 12.46
N ASP A 16 -2.07 16.34 13.49
CA ASP A 16 -1.16 16.92 14.47
C ASP A 16 0.20 17.23 13.84
N LEU A 17 0.73 16.31 13.02
CA LEU A 17 2.03 16.47 12.36
C LEU A 17 1.99 17.64 11.35
N LEU A 18 0.94 17.70 10.54
CA LEU A 18 0.73 18.75 9.55
C LEU A 18 0.53 20.12 10.20
N ARG A 19 -0.21 20.19 11.31
CA ARG A 19 -0.39 21.43 12.08
C ARG A 19 0.95 21.91 12.65
N TRP A 20 1.71 21.00 13.26
CA TRP A 20 3.06 21.31 13.73
C TRP A 20 3.96 21.82 12.60
N ALA A 21 3.94 21.16 11.43
CA ALA A 21 4.71 21.56 10.26
C ALA A 21 4.41 23.01 9.83
N ALA A 22 3.12 23.35 9.75
CA ALA A 22 2.65 24.68 9.40
C ALA A 22 3.07 25.73 10.43
N GLU A 23 3.01 25.41 11.74
CA GLU A 23 3.48 26.28 12.81
C GLU A 23 5.00 26.52 12.76
N GLN A 24 5.78 25.56 12.25
CA GLN A 24 7.22 25.69 12.02
C GLN A 24 7.55 26.41 10.69
N GLY A 25 6.55 26.72 9.86
CA GLY A 25 6.75 27.34 8.55
C GLY A 25 7.47 26.43 7.54
N LEU A 26 7.33 25.11 7.69
CA LEU A 26 7.91 24.13 6.76
C LEU A 26 7.12 24.07 5.45
N GLU A 27 7.75 23.52 4.42
CA GLU A 27 7.10 23.30 3.13
C GLU A 27 5.91 22.34 3.28
N PRO A 28 4.74 22.64 2.68
CA PRO A 28 3.59 21.76 2.75
C PRO A 28 3.87 20.38 2.14
N VAL A 29 3.55 19.33 2.90
CA VAL A 29 3.54 17.94 2.41
C VAL A 29 2.09 17.52 2.17
N PRO A 30 1.77 16.84 1.06
CA PRO A 30 0.42 16.36 0.80
C PRO A 30 -0.15 15.49 1.93
N VAL A 31 -1.41 15.72 2.27
CA VAL A 31 -2.08 15.09 3.43
C VAL A 31 -2.15 13.57 3.27
N GLU A 32 -2.43 13.12 2.06
CA GLU A 32 -2.50 11.70 1.69
C GLU A 32 -1.16 10.99 1.90
N ALA A 33 -0.03 11.65 1.56
CA ALA A 33 1.29 11.08 1.76
C ALA A 33 1.60 10.92 3.26
N VAL A 34 1.29 11.93 4.07
CA VAL A 34 1.47 11.88 5.53
C VAL A 34 0.60 10.80 6.17
N ARG A 35 -0.68 10.72 5.80
CA ARG A 35 -1.60 9.68 6.31
C ARG A 35 -1.13 8.29 5.91
N THR A 36 -0.71 8.09 4.67
CA THR A 36 -0.23 6.80 4.17
C THR A 36 1.04 6.35 4.91
N VAL A 37 2.04 7.23 5.01
CA VAL A 37 3.30 6.95 5.73
C VAL A 37 3.03 6.57 7.18
N LEU A 38 2.22 7.35 7.89
CA LEU A 38 1.93 7.07 9.30
C LEU A 38 1.12 5.77 9.46
N ALA A 39 0.17 5.48 8.57
CA ALA A 39 -0.62 4.25 8.62
C ALA A 39 0.25 3.02 8.40
N LEU A 40 1.12 3.05 7.38
CA LEU A 40 2.03 1.94 7.07
C LEU A 40 3.07 1.73 8.18
N LEU A 41 3.58 2.81 8.79
CA LEU A 41 4.49 2.73 9.93
C LEU A 41 3.81 2.16 11.19
N GLU A 42 2.56 2.55 11.48
CA GLU A 42 1.77 1.99 12.59
C GLU A 42 1.49 0.50 12.40
N LEU A 43 1.19 0.10 11.16
CA LEU A 43 1.01 -1.30 10.76
C LEU A 43 2.32 -2.08 10.70
N GLY A 44 3.47 -1.43 10.81
CA GLY A 44 4.77 -2.09 10.88
C GLY A 44 5.11 -2.66 12.26
N ASP A 45 6.26 -3.32 12.33
CA ASP A 45 6.84 -3.82 13.58
C ASP A 45 7.55 -2.74 14.42
N GLY A 46 7.54 -1.49 13.92
CA GLY A 46 8.12 -0.35 14.60
C GLY A 46 7.52 -0.13 15.98
N ARG A 47 8.36 0.32 16.93
CA ARG A 47 7.88 0.72 18.25
C ARG A 47 7.09 2.01 18.14
N MET A 48 6.05 2.13 18.95
CA MET A 48 5.28 3.36 19.10
C MET A 48 5.66 4.05 20.42
N HIS A 49 5.86 5.36 20.39
CA HIS A 49 6.12 6.20 21.57
C HIS A 49 5.19 7.41 21.57
N ASP A 50 4.32 7.50 22.59
CA ASP A 50 3.22 8.49 22.70
C ASP A 50 2.40 8.64 21.40
N GLY A 51 2.07 7.51 20.77
CA GLY A 51 1.30 7.46 19.52
C GLY A 51 2.08 7.85 18.25
N TRP A 52 3.41 7.89 18.30
CA TRP A 52 4.27 8.13 17.13
C TRP A 52 5.19 6.93 16.85
N PRO A 53 5.37 6.53 15.57
CA PRO A 53 6.29 5.45 15.22
C PRO A 53 7.75 5.88 15.40
N GLU A 54 8.56 5.06 16.06
CA GLU A 54 10.01 5.30 16.24
C GLU A 54 10.76 5.00 14.94
N LEU A 55 11.50 5.99 14.43
CA LEU A 55 12.23 5.85 13.17
C LEU A 55 13.66 5.36 13.37
N SER A 56 14.07 4.47 12.49
CA SER A 56 15.44 3.97 12.32
C SER A 56 15.70 3.70 10.84
N SER A 57 16.97 3.63 10.41
CA SER A 57 17.27 3.37 8.99
C SER A 57 16.59 2.10 8.45
N PRO A 58 16.58 0.95 9.17
CA PRO A 58 15.86 -0.24 8.69
C PRO A 58 14.34 -0.03 8.56
N VAL A 59 13.73 0.79 9.41
CA VAL A 59 12.30 1.11 9.34
C VAL A 59 12.01 2.01 8.13
N VAL A 60 12.90 2.95 7.82
CA VAL A 60 12.79 3.82 6.64
C VAL A 60 12.96 3.00 5.36
N GLU A 61 13.96 2.13 5.30
CA GLU A 61 14.21 1.20 4.20
C GLU A 61 13.00 0.28 3.97
N GLN A 62 12.53 -0.41 5.02
CA GLN A 62 11.35 -1.27 4.93
C GLN A 62 10.12 -0.49 4.45
N LEU A 63 9.93 0.76 4.86
CA LEU A 63 8.80 1.55 4.41
C LEU A 63 8.92 1.94 2.92
N LEU A 64 10.00 2.64 2.58
CA LEU A 64 10.16 3.32 1.28
C LEU A 64 10.58 2.35 0.17
N TYR A 65 11.43 1.37 0.49
CA TYR A 65 11.95 0.42 -0.49
C TYR A 65 11.11 -0.85 -0.59
N GLU A 66 10.58 -1.36 0.52
CA GLU A 66 9.91 -2.67 0.50
C GLU A 66 8.38 -2.60 0.45
N ARG A 67 7.76 -1.53 0.97
CA ARG A 67 6.31 -1.54 1.26
C ARG A 67 5.46 -0.59 0.44
N ILE A 68 5.83 0.68 0.31
CA ILE A 68 4.92 1.68 -0.30
C ILE A 68 4.48 1.27 -1.71
N TYR A 69 5.41 0.79 -2.54
CA TYR A 69 5.11 0.43 -3.93
C TYR A 69 4.10 -0.72 -4.05
N MET A 70 3.94 -1.56 -3.03
CA MET A 70 2.96 -2.66 -3.08
C MET A 70 1.52 -2.14 -3.04
N TYR A 71 1.32 -0.98 -2.40
CA TYR A 71 0.00 -0.53 -1.95
C TYR A 71 -0.49 0.74 -2.61
N VAL A 72 0.43 1.63 -3.01
CA VAL A 72 0.10 3.02 -3.27
C VAL A 72 0.25 3.36 -4.75
N GLN A 73 -0.72 4.10 -5.30
CA GLN A 73 -0.58 4.76 -6.60
C GLN A 73 -0.74 6.28 -6.45
N PRO A 74 0.38 7.03 -6.34
CA PRO A 74 0.36 8.47 -6.07
C PRO A 74 -0.51 9.21 -7.09
N ALA A 75 -1.32 10.17 -6.65
CA ALA A 75 -2.12 11.00 -7.55
C ALA A 75 -1.28 12.02 -8.33
N SER A 76 -0.14 12.41 -7.76
CA SER A 76 0.80 13.36 -8.39
C SER A 76 2.25 12.98 -8.09
N ASP A 77 2.87 13.61 -7.10
CA ASP A 77 4.31 13.51 -6.81
C ASP A 77 4.65 12.32 -5.90
N PRO A 78 5.35 11.28 -6.39
CA PRO A 78 5.82 10.17 -5.55
C PRO A 78 6.86 10.59 -4.51
N GLY A 79 7.59 11.69 -4.74
CA GLY A 79 8.55 12.23 -3.77
C GLY A 79 7.91 12.69 -2.46
N ALA A 80 6.58 12.88 -2.46
CA ALA A 80 5.82 13.29 -1.27
C ALA A 80 5.93 12.29 -0.10
N TYR A 81 6.08 10.99 -0.36
CA TYR A 81 6.21 9.98 0.70
C TYR A 81 7.55 10.11 1.44
N GLY A 82 8.65 10.36 0.72
CA GLY A 82 9.94 10.67 1.32
C GLY A 82 9.86 11.94 2.19
N ARG A 83 9.28 13.02 1.65
CA ARG A 83 9.08 14.26 2.41
C ARG A 83 8.20 14.09 3.66
N ALA A 84 7.19 13.22 3.60
CA ALA A 84 6.37 12.87 4.77
C ALA A 84 7.18 12.17 5.87
N VAL A 85 8.11 11.27 5.50
CA VAL A 85 9.05 10.68 6.47
C VAL A 85 10.01 11.73 7.03
N GLY A 86 10.56 12.60 6.17
CA GLY A 86 11.39 13.74 6.57
C GLY A 86 10.71 14.63 7.61
N LEU A 87 9.44 14.94 7.40
CA LEU A 87 8.64 15.72 8.33
C LEU A 87 8.51 15.05 9.71
N LEU A 88 8.31 13.73 9.73
CA LEU A 88 8.26 12.96 10.97
C LEU A 88 9.63 12.92 11.69
N ILE A 89 10.74 12.84 10.95
CA ILE A 89 12.11 12.91 11.51
C ILE A 89 12.30 14.24 12.24
N ASP A 90 11.93 15.35 11.61
CA ASP A 90 12.09 16.69 12.18
C ASP A 90 11.19 16.89 13.40
N HIS A 91 9.95 16.38 13.36
CA HIS A 91 9.07 16.40 14.52
C HIS A 91 9.67 15.62 15.70
N GLN A 92 10.24 14.43 15.47
CA GLN A 92 10.89 13.64 16.53
C GLN A 92 12.15 14.32 17.09
N ARG A 93 12.88 15.06 16.24
CA ARG A 93 14.00 15.90 16.68
C ARG A 93 13.52 17.03 17.58
N ALA A 94 12.48 17.77 17.17
CA ALA A 94 11.90 18.87 17.94
C ALA A 94 11.36 18.39 19.30
N ALA A 95 10.77 17.20 19.33
CA ALA A 95 10.34 16.51 20.55
C ALA A 95 11.50 15.92 21.40
N LYS A 96 12.76 16.17 21.03
CA LYS A 96 13.99 15.70 21.69
C LYS A 96 14.11 14.17 21.78
N ARG A 97 13.44 13.44 20.89
CA ARG A 97 13.54 11.96 20.80
C ARG A 97 14.69 11.50 19.92
N LEU A 98 15.15 12.39 19.04
CA LEU A 98 16.23 12.12 18.11
C LEU A 98 17.42 13.05 18.38
N ASN A 99 18.64 12.51 18.34
CA ASN A 99 19.86 13.33 18.37
C ASN A 99 20.21 13.84 16.95
N ALA A 100 21.01 14.90 16.86
CA ALA A 100 21.38 15.53 15.58
C ALA A 100 22.03 14.55 14.60
N LYS A 101 22.96 13.71 15.08
CA LYS A 101 23.66 12.72 14.25
C LYS A 101 22.70 11.67 13.66
N ARG A 102 21.69 11.27 14.42
CA ARG A 102 20.64 10.36 13.93
C ARG A 102 19.71 11.06 12.95
N GLN A 103 19.41 12.35 13.17
CA GLN A 103 18.60 13.17 12.25
C GLN A 103 19.22 13.22 10.87
N GLU A 104 20.48 13.64 10.80
CA GLU A 104 21.23 13.77 9.56
C GLU A 104 21.31 12.44 8.80
N ARG A 105 21.54 11.33 9.53
CA ARG A 105 21.56 10.00 8.93
C ARG A 105 20.20 9.59 8.37
N LEU A 106 19.12 9.83 9.11
CA LEU A 106 17.78 9.44 8.66
C LEU A 106 17.34 10.29 7.46
N HIS A 107 17.68 11.57 7.42
CA HIS A 107 17.44 12.41 6.24
C HIS A 107 18.20 11.90 5.02
N ALA A 108 19.49 11.57 5.15
CA ALA A 108 20.26 10.98 4.05
C ALA A 108 19.66 9.65 3.57
N GLU A 109 19.14 8.82 4.48
CA GLU A 109 18.43 7.59 4.13
C GLU A 109 17.12 7.89 3.37
N VAL A 110 16.33 8.85 3.86
CA VAL A 110 15.06 9.24 3.23
C VAL A 110 15.28 9.81 1.83
N ASP A 111 16.31 10.63 1.63
CA ASP A 111 16.63 11.20 0.34
C ASP A 111 16.94 10.08 -0.66
N TRP A 112 17.84 9.16 -0.30
CA TRP A 112 18.21 8.02 -1.14
C TRP A 112 17.03 7.07 -1.42
N GLN A 113 16.34 6.62 -0.38
CA GLN A 113 15.24 5.66 -0.53
C GLN A 113 14.00 6.29 -1.19
N GLY A 114 13.77 7.59 -1.00
CA GLY A 114 12.71 8.34 -1.65
C GLY A 114 12.91 8.44 -3.16
N GLU A 115 14.16 8.64 -3.61
CA GLU A 115 14.50 8.57 -5.04
C GLU A 115 14.28 7.16 -5.60
N LEU A 116 14.72 6.11 -4.89
CA LEU A 116 14.50 4.72 -5.29
C LEU A 116 13.01 4.37 -5.42
N LEU A 117 12.18 4.81 -4.47
CA LEU A 117 10.73 4.61 -4.51
C LEU A 117 10.09 5.14 -5.80
N CYS A 118 10.54 6.30 -6.30
CA CYS A 118 10.07 6.84 -7.58
C CYS A 118 10.36 5.88 -8.75
N GLY A 119 11.49 5.16 -8.70
CA GLY A 119 11.82 4.10 -9.65
C GLY A 119 10.93 2.86 -9.48
N LEU A 120 10.76 2.39 -8.24
CA LEU A 120 9.97 1.19 -7.92
C LEU A 120 8.51 1.32 -8.35
N LEU A 121 7.90 2.49 -8.16
CA LEU A 121 6.51 2.74 -8.54
C LEU A 121 6.26 2.63 -10.05
N ARG A 122 7.30 2.83 -10.87
CA ARG A 122 7.21 2.73 -12.34
C ARG A 122 7.52 1.33 -12.87
N GLN A 123 7.99 0.42 -12.02
CA GLN A 123 8.36 -0.93 -12.46
C GLN A 123 7.12 -1.78 -12.79
N PRO A 124 6.96 -2.25 -14.05
CA PRO A 124 5.79 -3.05 -14.43
C PRO A 124 5.72 -4.42 -13.72
N HIS A 125 6.84 -4.93 -13.21
CA HIS A 125 6.89 -6.21 -12.49
C HIS A 125 6.57 -6.07 -10.99
N LEU A 126 6.44 -4.85 -10.48
CA LEU A 126 6.10 -4.53 -9.08
C LEU A 126 4.69 -3.96 -8.92
N VAL A 127 3.93 -3.85 -10.02
CA VAL A 127 2.57 -3.31 -9.99
C VAL A 127 1.58 -4.36 -9.47
N THR A 128 0.58 -3.92 -8.72
CA THR A 128 -0.56 -4.73 -8.28
C THR A 128 -1.81 -4.34 -9.07
N TRP A 129 -2.84 -5.18 -9.11
CA TRP A 129 -4.06 -4.90 -9.86
C TRP A 129 -4.70 -3.54 -9.48
N PRO A 130 -4.90 -3.20 -8.18
CA PRO A 130 -5.44 -1.89 -7.83
C PRO A 130 -4.61 -0.72 -8.36
N ARG A 131 -3.26 -0.83 -8.34
CA ARG A 131 -2.37 0.21 -8.86
C ARG A 131 -2.47 0.33 -10.38
N LEU A 132 -2.51 -0.80 -11.09
CA LEU A 132 -2.64 -0.83 -12.55
C LEU A 132 -3.98 -0.23 -13.01
N TYR A 133 -5.09 -0.66 -12.41
CA TYR A 133 -6.41 -0.13 -12.73
C TYR A 133 -6.57 1.34 -12.36
N THR A 134 -5.90 1.80 -11.29
CA THR A 134 -5.86 3.22 -10.96
C THR A 134 -5.18 4.05 -12.05
N LEU A 135 -4.10 3.54 -12.65
CA LEU A 135 -3.43 4.21 -13.77
C LEU A 135 -4.37 4.29 -14.98
N LEU A 136 -5.02 3.18 -15.36
CA LEU A 136 -5.94 3.14 -16.50
C LEU A 136 -7.12 4.11 -16.33
N LEU A 137 -7.78 4.08 -15.17
CA LEU A 137 -8.89 4.98 -14.85
C LEU A 137 -8.48 6.46 -14.99
N ARG A 138 -7.26 6.81 -14.55
CA ARG A 138 -6.75 8.19 -14.62
C ARG A 138 -6.39 8.61 -16.04
N VAL A 139 -5.76 7.72 -16.81
CA VAL A 139 -5.43 7.96 -18.23
C VAL A 139 -6.71 8.18 -19.05
N ASP A 140 -7.77 7.42 -18.76
CA ASP A 140 -9.07 7.56 -19.41
C ASP A 140 -9.92 8.71 -18.85
N GLY A 141 -9.41 9.45 -17.86
CA GLY A 141 -10.07 10.63 -17.30
C GLY A 141 -11.34 10.32 -16.49
N VAL A 142 -11.45 9.11 -15.95
CA VAL A 142 -12.58 8.69 -15.11
C VAL A 142 -12.55 9.46 -13.79
N ASP A 143 -13.72 9.93 -13.33
CA ASP A 143 -13.85 10.48 -11.98
C ASP A 143 -13.72 9.36 -10.94
N THR A 144 -12.52 9.20 -10.41
CA THR A 144 -12.19 8.16 -9.43
C THR A 144 -12.88 8.36 -8.06
N ALA A 145 -13.52 9.50 -7.84
CA ALA A 145 -14.31 9.73 -6.63
C ALA A 145 -15.78 9.30 -6.78
N ASP A 146 -16.24 9.02 -8.00
CA ASP A 146 -17.59 8.52 -8.29
C ASP A 146 -17.58 6.99 -8.50
N PRO A 147 -18.08 6.19 -7.52
CA PRO A 147 -18.13 4.73 -7.66
C PRO A 147 -18.96 4.26 -8.87
N ALA A 148 -19.95 5.04 -9.33
CA ALA A 148 -20.75 4.68 -10.49
C ALA A 148 -19.94 4.85 -11.78
N ALA A 149 -19.14 5.92 -11.89
CA ALA A 149 -18.24 6.13 -13.02
C ALA A 149 -17.17 5.02 -13.10
N VAL A 150 -16.58 4.64 -11.96
CA VAL A 150 -15.60 3.53 -11.90
C VAL A 150 -16.21 2.20 -12.36
N ARG A 151 -17.40 1.84 -11.86
CA ARG A 151 -18.10 0.62 -12.29
C ARG A 151 -18.42 0.62 -13.79
N ALA A 152 -18.96 1.73 -14.29
CA ALA A 152 -19.30 1.85 -15.71
C ALA A 152 -18.07 1.70 -16.62
N TRP A 153 -16.92 2.22 -16.19
CA TRP A 153 -15.66 2.02 -16.88
C TRP A 153 -15.20 0.55 -16.82
N LEU A 154 -15.27 -0.10 -15.65
CA LEU A 154 -14.90 -1.52 -15.49
C LEU A 154 -15.78 -2.45 -16.35
N ASP A 155 -17.08 -2.18 -16.43
CA ASP A 155 -17.99 -2.90 -17.32
C ASP A 155 -17.57 -2.77 -18.79
N GLY A 156 -17.23 -1.55 -19.23
CA GLY A 156 -16.71 -1.33 -20.58
C GLY A 156 -15.38 -2.03 -20.84
N PHE A 157 -14.46 -1.97 -19.87
CA PHE A 157 -13.15 -2.61 -19.96
C PHE A 157 -13.23 -4.14 -19.98
N ARG A 158 -14.23 -4.72 -19.30
CA ARG A 158 -14.50 -6.16 -19.30
C ARG A 158 -14.86 -6.71 -20.68
N GLU A 159 -15.57 -5.93 -21.48
CA GLU A 159 -15.98 -6.32 -22.84
C GLU A 159 -14.82 -6.33 -23.86
N LEU A 160 -13.65 -5.79 -23.50
CA LEU A 160 -12.46 -5.82 -24.36
C LEU A 160 -11.89 -7.23 -24.49
N THR A 161 -11.27 -7.53 -25.64
CA THR A 161 -10.50 -8.78 -25.80
C THR A 161 -9.22 -8.76 -24.96
N ALA A 162 -8.61 -9.93 -24.76
CA ALA A 162 -7.35 -10.02 -24.03
C ALA A 162 -6.23 -9.18 -24.69
N GLU A 163 -6.20 -9.16 -26.03
CA GLU A 163 -5.25 -8.37 -26.81
C GLU A 163 -5.49 -6.87 -26.62
N GLN A 164 -6.74 -6.41 -26.67
CA GLN A 164 -7.09 -5.01 -26.44
C GLN A 164 -6.75 -4.55 -25.02
N ARG A 165 -6.96 -5.41 -24.01
CA ARG A 165 -6.53 -5.12 -22.63
C ARG A 165 -5.01 -5.03 -22.52
N ALA A 166 -4.28 -5.96 -23.16
CA ALA A 166 -2.82 -5.94 -23.18
C ALA A 166 -2.27 -4.69 -23.88
N GLU A 167 -2.90 -4.23 -24.96
CA GLU A 167 -2.59 -2.96 -25.63
C GLU A 167 -2.83 -1.76 -24.70
N ALA A 168 -3.95 -1.73 -23.98
CA ALA A 168 -4.25 -0.69 -23.01
C ALA A 168 -3.20 -0.62 -21.89
N PHE A 169 -2.78 -1.77 -21.35
CA PHE A 169 -1.70 -1.83 -20.37
C PHE A 169 -0.36 -1.35 -20.97
N GLY A 170 -0.08 -1.71 -22.23
CA GLY A 170 1.12 -1.30 -22.96
C GLY A 170 1.18 0.19 -23.30
N ALA A 171 0.04 0.87 -23.30
CA ALA A 171 -0.05 2.30 -23.56
C ALA A 171 0.22 3.19 -22.33
N LEU A 172 0.34 2.61 -21.12
CA LEU A 172 0.61 3.35 -19.89
C LEU A 172 2.04 3.91 -19.90
N THR A 173 2.15 5.24 -19.93
CA THR A 173 3.43 5.96 -19.92
C THR A 173 4.02 6.14 -18.51
N GLU A 174 3.20 5.90 -17.50
CA GLU A 174 3.55 5.98 -16.08
C GLU A 174 4.37 4.79 -15.60
N LEU A 175 4.41 3.71 -16.40
CA LEU A 175 5.24 2.54 -16.17
C LEU A 175 6.42 2.56 -17.14
N ASP A 176 7.57 2.05 -16.70
CA ASP A 176 8.73 1.87 -17.56
C ASP A 176 8.42 0.83 -18.66
N GLU A 177 9.07 0.95 -19.82
CA GLU A 177 8.88 0.02 -20.93
C GLU A 177 9.25 -1.41 -20.53
N ILE A 178 8.47 -2.38 -21.03
CA ILE A 178 8.74 -3.79 -20.84
C ILE A 178 9.66 -4.26 -21.96
N ASP A 179 10.89 -4.66 -21.62
CA ASP A 179 11.80 -5.31 -22.57
C ASP A 179 11.15 -6.58 -23.15
N ALA A 180 11.46 -6.86 -24.42
CA ALA A 180 10.67 -7.60 -25.41
C ALA A 180 10.23 -9.06 -25.09
N ASP A 181 10.55 -9.60 -23.91
CA ASP A 181 10.14 -10.95 -23.53
C ASP A 181 8.78 -10.96 -22.83
N GLY A 182 7.75 -11.32 -23.59
CA GLY A 182 6.42 -11.69 -23.08
C GLY A 182 5.46 -10.52 -22.81
N GLY A 183 5.91 -9.27 -22.81
CA GLY A 183 5.05 -8.07 -22.73
C GLY A 183 3.99 -8.15 -21.62
N TRP A 184 2.77 -7.72 -21.91
CA TRP A 184 1.58 -7.89 -21.07
C TRP A 184 0.88 -9.25 -21.24
N GLY A 185 1.64 -10.30 -21.54
CA GLY A 185 1.15 -11.67 -21.70
C GLY A 185 0.82 -12.35 -20.37
N ARG A 186 0.28 -13.57 -20.47
CA ARG A 186 -0.21 -14.40 -19.34
C ARG A 186 0.72 -14.40 -18.14
N GLN A 187 2.02 -14.62 -18.36
CA GLN A 187 3.01 -14.72 -17.31
C GLN A 187 3.06 -13.48 -16.40
N ARG A 188 3.01 -12.29 -17.02
CA ARG A 188 3.03 -11.02 -16.29
C ARG A 188 1.74 -10.82 -15.51
N LEU A 189 0.59 -11.13 -16.12
CA LEU A 189 -0.71 -11.02 -15.46
C LEU A 189 -0.79 -11.94 -14.24
N ILE A 190 -0.24 -13.16 -14.32
CA ILE A 190 -0.10 -14.08 -13.17
C ILE A 190 0.79 -13.44 -12.09
N SER A 191 1.95 -12.91 -12.46
CA SER A 191 2.86 -12.25 -11.51
C SER A 191 2.19 -11.07 -10.79
N ILE A 192 1.38 -10.27 -11.50
CA ILE A 192 0.62 -9.16 -10.91
C ILE A 192 -0.44 -9.69 -9.93
N GLY A 193 -1.14 -10.77 -10.29
CA GLY A 193 -2.08 -11.45 -9.40
C GLY A 193 -1.41 -11.95 -8.12
N MET A 194 -0.25 -12.63 -8.23
CA MET A 194 0.53 -13.07 -7.07
C MET A 194 0.99 -11.89 -6.19
N ALA A 195 1.47 -10.81 -6.81
CA ALA A 195 1.88 -9.62 -6.07
C ALA A 195 0.69 -8.95 -5.36
N THR A 196 -0.49 -8.95 -5.99
CA THR A 196 -1.73 -8.40 -5.42
C THR A 196 -2.19 -9.19 -4.21
N ASP A 197 -2.31 -10.51 -4.34
CA ASP A 197 -2.69 -11.39 -3.24
C ASP A 197 -1.67 -11.32 -2.09
N GLY A 198 -0.37 -11.41 -2.40
CA GLY A 198 0.69 -11.31 -1.41
C GLY A 198 0.68 -9.96 -0.66
N ALA A 199 0.49 -8.85 -1.37
CA ALA A 199 0.37 -7.53 -0.75
C ALA A 199 -0.84 -7.46 0.20
N ARG A 200 -2.00 -7.96 -0.25
CA ARG A 200 -3.25 -7.99 0.52
C ARG A 200 -3.10 -8.84 1.79
N LEU A 201 -2.60 -10.07 1.68
CA LEU A 201 -2.36 -10.97 2.81
C LEU A 201 -1.37 -10.38 3.83
N LEU A 202 -0.32 -9.70 3.36
CA LEU A 202 0.61 -9.00 4.25
C LEU A 202 -0.11 -7.90 5.03
N LEU A 203 -0.97 -7.12 4.37
CA LEU A 203 -1.74 -6.04 5.02
C LEU A 203 -2.73 -6.59 6.04
N GLU A 204 -3.47 -7.64 5.69
CA GLU A 204 -4.37 -8.38 6.59
C GLU A 204 -3.62 -8.88 7.83
N ASN A 205 -2.45 -9.50 7.64
CA ASN A 205 -1.62 -9.97 8.74
C ASN A 205 -1.20 -8.83 9.67
N ARG A 206 -0.83 -7.67 9.11
CA ARG A 206 -0.49 -6.49 9.92
C ARG A 206 -1.67 -5.93 10.70
N LEU A 207 -2.86 -5.92 10.12
CA LEU A 207 -4.10 -5.53 10.80
C LEU A 207 -4.44 -6.49 11.95
N MET A 208 -4.30 -7.79 11.74
CA MET A 208 -4.46 -8.80 12.80
C MET A 208 -3.45 -8.58 13.93
N GLN A 209 -2.16 -8.47 13.61
CA GLN A 209 -1.10 -8.23 14.58
C GLN A 209 -1.34 -6.96 15.40
N ARG A 210 -1.78 -5.87 14.75
CA ARG A 210 -2.17 -4.63 15.42
C ARG A 210 -3.31 -4.87 16.41
N SER A 211 -4.36 -5.57 15.99
CA SER A 211 -5.50 -5.89 16.85
C SER A 211 -5.09 -6.71 18.07
N TYR A 212 -4.22 -7.72 17.89
CA TYR A 212 -3.69 -8.49 19.01
C TYR A 212 -2.83 -7.67 19.98
N ARG A 213 -2.01 -6.73 19.48
CA ARG A 213 -1.25 -5.79 20.34
C ARG A 213 -2.19 -4.92 21.17
N ASN A 214 -3.27 -4.42 20.57
CA ASN A 214 -4.26 -3.59 21.27
C ASN A 214 -5.03 -4.40 22.32
N LEU A 215 -5.44 -5.63 22.01
CA LEU A 215 -6.09 -6.56 22.96
C LEU A 215 -5.20 -6.88 24.17
N ALA A 216 -3.90 -7.12 23.96
CA ALA A 216 -2.97 -7.33 25.06
C ALA A 216 -2.89 -6.11 25.99
N GLY A 217 -2.92 -4.90 25.42
CA GLY A 217 -2.98 -3.64 26.17
C GLY A 217 -4.29 -3.46 26.95
N LEU A 218 -5.43 -3.83 26.37
CA LEU A 218 -6.75 -3.80 27.03
C LEU A 218 -6.82 -4.75 28.22
N ASN A 219 -6.39 -5.99 28.04
CA ASN A 219 -6.36 -6.99 29.09
C ASN A 219 -5.48 -6.54 30.26
N ALA A 220 -4.34 -5.91 29.98
CA ALA A 220 -3.48 -5.34 31.02
C ALA A 220 -4.15 -4.19 31.81
N LEU A 221 -5.14 -3.52 31.21
CA LEU A 221 -5.86 -2.38 31.80
C LEU A 221 -7.26 -2.74 32.34
N GLY A 222 -7.69 -4.00 32.23
CA GLY A 222 -8.99 -4.48 32.73
C GLY A 222 -10.20 -3.89 32.01
N LEU A 223 -10.03 -3.47 30.76
CA LEU A 223 -11.10 -2.87 29.94
C LEU A 223 -11.82 -3.93 29.10
N PRO A 224 -13.11 -3.74 28.79
CA PRO A 224 -13.90 -4.71 28.01
C PRO A 224 -13.38 -4.85 26.57
N MET A 225 -13.63 -6.02 25.99
CA MET A 225 -13.29 -6.33 24.60
C MET A 225 -14.19 -5.53 23.64
N PRO A 226 -13.65 -5.01 22.52
CA PRO A 226 -14.46 -4.30 21.52
C PRO A 226 -15.43 -5.25 20.82
N ASP A 227 -16.57 -4.72 20.39
CA ASP A 227 -17.59 -5.50 19.68
C ASP A 227 -17.02 -6.14 18.40
N GLU A 228 -16.15 -5.45 17.64
CA GLU A 228 -15.53 -5.99 16.43
C GLU A 228 -14.56 -7.17 16.69
N LEU A 229 -14.04 -7.28 17.91
CA LEU A 229 -13.12 -8.36 18.32
C LEU A 229 -13.83 -9.42 19.20
N SER A 230 -15.11 -9.19 19.52
CA SER A 230 -15.93 -10.05 20.39
C SER A 230 -16.64 -11.17 19.63
N GLY A 231 -16.59 -11.16 18.30
CA GLY A 231 -17.15 -12.17 17.41
C GLY A 231 -16.36 -13.49 17.38
N ASP A 232 -16.82 -14.44 16.57
CA ASP A 232 -16.02 -15.62 16.25
C ASP A 232 -14.83 -15.25 15.36
N PHE A 233 -13.82 -16.12 15.35
CA PHE A 233 -12.56 -15.88 14.64
C PHE A 233 -12.77 -15.64 13.14
N GLU A 234 -13.74 -16.34 12.54
CA GLU A 234 -14.11 -16.20 11.12
C GLU A 234 -14.68 -14.82 10.81
N GLY A 235 -15.56 -14.28 11.67
CA GLY A 235 -16.06 -12.91 11.54
C GLY A 235 -14.96 -11.85 11.69
N PHE A 236 -13.96 -12.09 12.54
CA PHE A 236 -12.80 -11.20 12.68
C PHE A 236 -11.91 -11.22 11.44
N GLU A 237 -11.60 -12.40 10.88
CA GLU A 237 -10.81 -12.51 9.65
C GLU A 237 -11.52 -11.81 8.48
N ALA A 238 -12.83 -11.98 8.34
CA ALA A 238 -13.62 -11.27 7.33
C ALA A 238 -13.56 -9.75 7.51
N ALA A 239 -13.69 -9.24 8.74
CA ALA A 239 -13.58 -7.81 9.01
C ALA A 239 -12.18 -7.25 8.68
N VAL A 240 -11.13 -8.03 8.93
CA VAL A 240 -9.75 -7.67 8.56
C VAL A 240 -9.57 -7.61 7.05
N ALA A 241 -10.10 -8.58 6.31
CA ALA A 241 -10.03 -8.59 4.85
C ALA A 241 -10.74 -7.36 4.24
N GLU A 242 -11.95 -7.05 4.71
CA GLU A 242 -12.69 -5.86 4.29
C GLU A 242 -11.93 -4.56 4.60
N GLU A 243 -11.33 -4.45 5.79
CA GLU A 243 -10.53 -3.28 6.16
C GLU A 243 -9.26 -3.15 5.33
N ALA A 244 -8.62 -4.28 4.97
CA ALA A 244 -7.46 -4.28 4.07
C ALA A 244 -7.86 -3.73 2.68
N LEU A 245 -8.98 -4.20 2.11
CA LEU A 245 -9.51 -3.70 0.84
C LEU A 245 -9.86 -2.21 0.90
N ARG A 246 -10.46 -1.77 2.01
CA ARG A 246 -10.76 -0.36 2.25
C ARG A 246 -9.49 0.51 2.27
N LEU A 247 -8.45 0.08 3.00
CA LEU A 247 -7.17 0.80 3.06
C LEU A 247 -6.45 0.84 1.72
N LEU A 248 -6.45 -0.27 0.97
CA LEU A 248 -5.93 -0.29 -0.41
C LEU A 248 -6.67 0.74 -1.27
N GLY A 249 -7.98 0.90 -1.09
CA GLY A 249 -8.80 1.89 -1.79
C GLY A 249 -8.42 3.33 -1.42
N ASP A 250 -8.14 3.61 -0.14
CA ASP A 250 -7.66 4.92 0.32
C ASP A 250 -6.30 5.30 -0.31
N TRP A 251 -5.47 4.31 -0.64
CA TRP A 251 -4.14 4.50 -1.25
C TRP A 251 -4.13 4.41 -2.78
N THR A 252 -5.28 4.11 -3.39
CA THR A 252 -5.46 3.97 -4.84
C THR A 252 -6.72 4.71 -5.31
N VAL A 253 -7.80 3.99 -5.60
CA VAL A 253 -9.14 4.51 -5.91
C VAL A 253 -10.13 3.96 -4.88
N PRO A 254 -10.92 4.80 -4.21
CA PRO A 254 -11.88 4.35 -3.21
C PRO A 254 -12.81 3.24 -3.73
N GLY A 255 -12.87 2.13 -3.01
CA GLY A 255 -13.72 0.98 -3.34
C GLY A 255 -13.21 0.08 -4.48
N LEU A 256 -12.21 0.50 -5.26
CA LEU A 256 -11.71 -0.27 -6.40
C LEU A 256 -11.20 -1.67 -6.00
N PRO A 257 -10.39 -1.86 -4.93
CA PRO A 257 -9.94 -3.21 -4.55
C PRO A 257 -11.10 -4.17 -4.24
N ALA A 258 -12.13 -3.70 -3.55
CA ALA A 258 -13.32 -4.50 -3.26
C ALA A 258 -14.10 -4.85 -4.53
N LEU A 259 -14.23 -3.91 -5.48
CA LEU A 259 -14.81 -4.21 -6.79
C LEU A 259 -14.03 -5.30 -7.52
N LEU A 260 -12.70 -5.19 -7.59
CA LEU A 260 -11.83 -6.15 -8.26
C LEU A 260 -11.93 -7.55 -7.65
N VAL A 261 -12.07 -7.67 -6.33
CA VAL A 261 -12.17 -8.98 -5.66
C VAL A 261 -13.58 -9.58 -5.76
N HIS A 262 -14.63 -8.79 -5.51
CA HIS A 262 -15.98 -9.33 -5.34
C HIS A 262 -16.87 -9.25 -6.59
N GLU A 263 -16.73 -8.19 -7.38
CA GLU A 263 -17.60 -7.90 -8.54
C GLU A 263 -16.88 -8.15 -9.88
N TYR A 264 -15.55 -8.00 -9.93
CA TYR A 264 -14.71 -8.08 -11.12
C TYR A 264 -13.48 -9.01 -11.01
N PRO A 265 -13.61 -10.22 -10.46
CA PRO A 265 -12.46 -11.13 -10.28
C PRO A 265 -11.85 -11.61 -11.60
N ASP A 266 -12.61 -11.58 -12.69
CA ASP A 266 -12.14 -11.89 -14.05
C ASP A 266 -11.18 -10.82 -14.62
N LEU A 267 -11.26 -9.58 -14.13
CA LEU A 267 -10.41 -8.47 -14.55
C LEU A 267 -9.09 -8.39 -13.77
N ALA A 268 -9.10 -8.90 -12.54
CA ALA A 268 -7.97 -8.90 -11.62
C ALA A 268 -7.79 -10.29 -10.99
N PRO A 269 -7.49 -11.32 -11.79
CA PRO A 269 -7.36 -12.67 -11.28
C PRO A 269 -6.19 -12.76 -10.29
N GLU A 270 -6.45 -13.36 -9.14
CA GLU A 270 -5.43 -13.80 -8.18
C GLU A 270 -5.24 -15.31 -8.36
N PRO A 271 -4.04 -15.78 -8.75
CA PRO A 271 -3.84 -17.16 -9.15
C PRO A 271 -3.94 -18.11 -7.95
N GLY A 272 -4.63 -19.24 -8.15
CA GLY A 272 -4.67 -20.31 -7.16
C GLY A 272 -3.34 -21.06 -7.04
N THR A 273 -3.20 -21.90 -6.01
CA THR A 273 -1.97 -22.68 -5.74
C THR A 273 -1.47 -23.47 -6.94
N GLU A 274 -2.37 -24.15 -7.66
CA GLU A 274 -2.02 -24.95 -8.84
C GLU A 274 -1.46 -24.09 -9.99
N GLU A 275 -2.00 -22.88 -10.19
CA GLU A 275 -1.54 -21.95 -11.22
C GLU A 275 -0.17 -21.36 -10.87
N ILE A 276 0.06 -21.08 -9.58
CA ILE A 276 1.36 -20.62 -9.07
C ILE A 276 2.42 -21.71 -9.26
N GLU A 277 2.12 -22.97 -8.89
CA GLU A 277 3.05 -24.08 -9.06
C GLU A 277 3.43 -24.30 -10.53
N ALA A 278 2.45 -24.26 -11.44
CA ALA A 278 2.69 -24.36 -12.87
C ALA A 278 3.57 -23.20 -13.39
N TYR A 279 3.30 -21.97 -12.95
CA TYR A 279 4.08 -20.80 -13.32
C TYR A 279 5.54 -20.90 -12.84
N LEU A 280 5.77 -21.31 -11.59
CA LEU A 280 7.11 -21.46 -11.04
C LEU A 280 7.92 -22.55 -11.75
N ALA A 281 7.26 -23.66 -12.15
CA ALA A 281 7.89 -24.71 -12.93
C ALA A 281 8.29 -24.22 -14.35
N GLU A 282 7.42 -23.45 -15.01
CA GLU A 282 7.73 -22.81 -16.29
C GLU A 282 8.94 -21.86 -16.16
N GLN A 283 8.99 -21.02 -15.13
CA GLN A 283 10.13 -20.11 -14.89
C GLN A 283 11.44 -20.85 -14.66
N ALA A 284 11.44 -21.90 -13.83
CA ALA A 284 12.64 -22.71 -13.59
C ALA A 284 13.17 -23.32 -14.89
N SER A 285 12.27 -23.82 -15.75
CA SER A 285 12.65 -24.40 -17.04
C SER A 285 13.24 -23.40 -18.03
N GLN A 286 12.77 -22.15 -18.00
CA GLN A 286 13.29 -21.07 -18.87
C GLN A 286 14.66 -20.56 -18.40
N ALA A 287 14.88 -20.50 -17.08
CA ALA A 287 16.17 -20.16 -16.50
C ALA A 287 17.24 -21.21 -16.86
N GLU A 288 16.91 -22.50 -16.76
CA GLU A 288 17.81 -23.62 -17.12
C GLU A 288 18.14 -23.69 -18.63
N GLN A 289 17.30 -23.12 -19.50
CA GLN A 289 17.54 -23.08 -20.95
C GLN A 289 18.34 -21.85 -21.40
N SER A 290 18.51 -20.86 -20.52
CA SER A 290 19.21 -19.61 -20.80
C SER A 290 20.66 -19.60 -20.28
N ASP A 291 21.05 -20.62 -19.52
CA ASP A 291 22.42 -20.92 -19.03
C ASP A 291 23.16 -21.93 -19.93
#